data_AF-A0A7J5GBY1-F1
#
_entry.id   AF-A0A7J5GBY1-F1
#
_cell.length_a   1.000
_cell.length_b   1.000
_cell.length_c   1.000
_cell.angle_alpha   90.00
_cell.angle_beta   90.00
_cell.angle_gamma   90.00
#
_symmetry.space_group_name_H-M   'P 1'
#
loop_
_entity.id
_entity.type
_entity.pdbx_description
1 polymer ?
#
loop_
_entity_poly.entity_id
_entity_poly.type
_entity_poly.pdbx_seq_one_letter_code
_entity_poly.pdbx_strand_id
1 'polypeptide(L)'
;MAVSTLSAYAEGNGSAGITKATSMLSSYFDPATKLIYAAGAIVGLIGAIKVYSKFSSGDPDTGKTAGSWFGACVFLIVAATVLRSFFL
;
A
#
# COMPACT_ATOMS: atom_id res chain seq x y z
N MET A 1 17.28 35.76 36.18
CA MET A 1 16.04 35.56 35.40
C MET A 1 16.46 35.23 33.97
N ALA A 2 16.63 33.95 33.66
CA ALA A 2 17.07 33.51 32.35
C ALA A 2 15.90 33.61 31.37
N VAL A 3 16.06 34.40 30.31
CA VAL A 3 15.09 34.51 29.23
C VAL A 3 15.22 33.27 28.35
N SER A 4 14.20 32.42 28.36
CA SER A 4 14.09 31.28 27.46
C SER A 4 13.86 31.82 26.05
N THR A 5 14.88 31.77 25.20
CA THR A 5 14.71 31.97 23.76
C THR A 5 13.89 30.80 23.23
N LEU A 6 12.55 30.98 23.16
CA LEU A 6 11.73 30.13 22.29
C LEU A 6 12.26 30.35 20.88
N SER A 7 13.04 29.39 20.40
CA SER A 7 13.32 29.24 18.98
C SER A 7 11.96 29.00 18.31
N ALA A 8 11.34 30.09 17.85
CA ALA A 8 10.22 30.02 16.96
C ALA A 8 10.74 29.30 15.71
N TYR A 9 10.29 28.06 15.50
CA TYR A 9 10.41 27.39 14.22
C TYR A 9 9.56 28.18 13.22
N ALA A 10 10.13 29.26 12.71
CA ALA A 10 9.68 29.88 11.48
C ALA A 10 10.03 28.89 10.35
N GLU A 11 9.14 27.92 10.10
CA GLU A 11 9.11 27.18 8.82
C GLU A 11 8.64 28.17 7.74
N GLY A 12 9.53 29.08 7.38
CA GLY A 12 9.37 29.99 6.26
C GLY A 12 9.29 29.22 4.94
N ASN A 13 8.30 29.59 4.14
CA ASN A 13 7.91 29.02 2.85
C ASN A 13 7.32 27.61 2.93
N GLY A 14 6.05 27.48 2.50
CA GLY A 14 5.37 26.19 2.35
C GLY A 14 6.17 25.14 1.57
N SER A 15 7.15 25.54 0.75
CA SER A 15 8.12 24.63 0.12
C SER A 15 8.97 23.84 1.11
N ALA A 16 9.43 24.43 2.23
CA ALA A 16 10.24 23.73 3.22
C ALA A 16 9.41 22.72 4.04
N GLY A 17 8.17 23.11 4.39
CA GLY A 17 7.20 22.21 5.02
C GLY A 17 6.77 21.08 4.09
N ILE A 18 6.55 21.35 2.80
CA ILE A 18 6.25 20.32 1.79
C ILE A 18 7.44 19.38 1.61
N THR A 19 8.67 19.89 1.51
CA THR A 19 9.88 19.04 1.44
C THR A 19 10.05 18.16 2.68
N LYS A 20 9.72 18.68 3.87
CA LYS A 20 9.78 17.93 5.14
C LYS A 20 8.64 16.92 5.30
N ALA A 21 7.45 17.24 4.80
CA ALA A 21 6.33 16.31 4.70
C ALA A 21 6.62 15.19 3.70
N THR A 22 7.20 15.50 2.54
CA THR A 22 7.60 14.53 1.51
C THR A 22 8.72 13.60 2.00
N SER A 23 9.71 14.12 2.74
CA SER A 23 10.77 13.28 3.31
C SER A 23 10.27 12.39 4.44
N MET A 24 9.32 12.86 5.26
CA MET A 24 8.59 12.00 6.19
C MET A 24 7.80 10.93 5.44
N LEU A 25 7.01 11.29 4.43
CA LEU A 25 6.21 10.35 3.64
C LEU A 25 7.10 9.25 3.02
N SER A 26 8.23 9.63 2.40
CA SER A 26 9.23 8.73 1.82
C SER A 26 9.77 7.71 2.82
N SER A 27 10.01 8.14 4.06
CA SER A 27 10.48 7.26 5.14
C SER A 27 9.41 6.25 5.60
N TYR A 28 8.11 6.59 5.45
CA TYR A 28 6.99 5.69 5.71
C TYR A 28 6.63 4.80 4.50
N PHE A 29 6.99 5.19 3.27
CA PHE A 29 6.68 4.41 2.07
C PHE A 29 7.41 3.08 1.99
N ASP A 30 8.65 2.99 2.46
CA ASP A 30 9.40 1.72 2.44
C ASP A 30 8.78 0.64 3.34
N PRO A 31 8.43 0.91 4.62
CA PRO A 31 7.69 -0.03 5.44
C PRO A 31 6.24 -0.22 4.94
N ALA A 32 5.56 0.83 4.47
CA ALA A 32 4.18 0.70 3.96
C ALA A 32 4.10 -0.21 2.72
N THR A 33 5.09 -0.13 1.83
CA THR A 33 5.18 -1.01 0.64
C THR A 33 5.31 -2.48 1.07
N LYS A 34 6.18 -2.77 2.04
CA LYS A 34 6.33 -4.13 2.59
C LYS A 34 5.03 -4.64 3.23
N LEU A 35 4.30 -3.79 3.93
CA LEU A 35 2.99 -4.15 4.49
C LEU A 35 1.94 -4.43 3.41
N ILE A 36 1.90 -3.66 2.32
CA ILE A 36 1.01 -3.93 1.17
C ILE A 36 1.34 -5.26 0.51
N TYR A 37 2.63 -5.57 0.30
CA TYR A 37 3.03 -6.88 -0.24
C TYR A 37 2.63 -8.03 0.68
N ALA A 38 2.81 -7.87 2.00
CA ALA A 38 2.38 -8.87 2.98
C ALA A 38 0.85 -9.05 2.99
N ALA A 39 0.08 -7.96 2.96
CA ALA A 39 -1.37 -8.01 2.88
C ALA A 39 -1.87 -8.65 1.57
N GLY A 40 -1.25 -8.30 0.44
CA GLY A 40 -1.53 -8.89 -0.87
C GLY A 40 -1.26 -10.40 -0.90
N ALA A 41 -0.18 -10.85 -0.26
CA ALA A 41 0.12 -12.28 -0.13
C ALA A 41 -0.95 -13.02 0.69
N ILE A 42 -1.39 -12.47 1.83
CA ILE A 42 -2.42 -13.09 2.68
C ILE A 42 -3.77 -13.16 1.94
N VAL A 43 -4.23 -12.05 1.37
CA VAL A 43 -5.52 -12.00 0.66
C VAL A 43 -5.50 -12.86 -0.62
N GLY A 44 -4.37 -12.87 -1.33
CA GLY A 44 -4.15 -13.73 -2.49
C GLY A 44 -4.28 -15.22 -2.13
N LEU A 45 -3.65 -15.64 -1.03
CA LEU A 45 -3.68 -17.04 -0.57
C LEU A 45 -5.09 -17.47 -0.13
N ILE A 46 -5.83 -16.60 0.58
CA ILE A 46 -7.24 -16.86 0.95
C ILE A 46 -8.13 -17.02 -0.29
N GLY A 47 -7.98 -16.13 -1.27
CA GLY A 47 -8.75 -16.21 -2.51
C GLY A 47 -8.42 -17.46 -3.34
N ALA A 48 -7.16 -17.89 -3.37
CA ALA A 48 -6.74 -19.12 -4.03
C ALA A 48 -7.39 -20.37 -3.41
N ILE A 49 -7.44 -20.44 -2.07
CA ILE A 49 -8.11 -21.53 -1.34
C ILE A 49 -9.60 -21.58 -1.72
N LYS A 50 -10.24 -20.41 -1.82
CA LYS A 50 -11.67 -20.32 -2.17
C LYS A 50 -11.96 -20.75 -3.61
N VAL A 51 -11.08 -20.37 -4.54
CA VAL A 51 -11.14 -20.82 -5.95
C VAL A 51 -10.91 -22.33 -6.04
N TYR A 52 -9.92 -22.87 -5.31
CA TYR A 52 -9.65 -24.31 -5.27
C TYR A 52 -10.83 -25.09 -4.68
N SER A 53 -11.46 -24.57 -3.64
CA SER A 53 -12.66 -25.18 -3.05
C SER A 53 -13.81 -25.25 -4.06
N LYS A 54 -14.05 -24.17 -4.84
CA LYS A 54 -15.03 -24.15 -5.94
C LYS A 54 -14.66 -25.13 -7.06
N PHE A 55 -13.38 -25.20 -7.44
CA PHE A 55 -12.85 -26.10 -8.46
C PHE A 55 -13.00 -27.57 -8.08
N SER A 56 -12.70 -27.91 -6.82
CA SER A 56 -12.83 -29.26 -6.27
C SER A 56 -14.29 -29.70 -6.14
N SER A 57 -15.25 -28.78 -6.05
CA SER A 57 -16.68 -29.08 -5.97
C SER A 57 -17.36 -29.20 -7.35
N GLY A 58 -16.64 -29.02 -8.46
CA GLY A 58 -17.20 -29.11 -9.81
C GLY A 58 -18.18 -27.98 -10.15
N ASP A 59 -18.13 -26.87 -9.42
CA ASP A 59 -19.09 -25.77 -9.50
C ASP A 59 -18.85 -24.96 -10.79
N PRO A 60 -19.86 -24.76 -11.66
CA PRO A 60 -19.68 -24.07 -12.95
C PRO A 60 -19.27 -22.60 -12.81
N ASP A 61 -19.44 -21.99 -11.63
CA ASP A 61 -18.99 -20.61 -11.33
C ASP A 61 -17.50 -20.51 -10.95
N THR A 62 -16.75 -21.62 -10.99
CA THR A 62 -15.32 -21.61 -10.66
C THR A 62 -14.52 -20.71 -11.60
N GLY A 63 -14.77 -20.75 -12.91
CA GLY A 63 -14.08 -19.89 -13.86
C GLY A 63 -14.32 -18.40 -13.59
N LYS A 64 -15.54 -18.05 -13.17
CA LYS A 64 -15.94 -16.68 -12.82
C LYS A 64 -15.27 -16.20 -11.52
N THR A 65 -15.20 -17.08 -10.53
CA THR A 65 -14.52 -16.82 -9.25
C THR A 65 -13.00 -16.74 -9.42
N ALA A 66 -12.41 -17.66 -10.19
CA ALA A 66 -10.98 -17.70 -10.51
C ALA A 66 -10.54 -16.46 -11.29
N GLY A 67 -11.32 -16.05 -12.29
CA GLY A 67 -11.05 -14.84 -13.07
C GLY A 67 -11.10 -13.56 -12.23
N SER A 68 -12.12 -13.43 -11.37
CA SER A 68 -12.24 -12.30 -10.43
C SER A 68 -11.06 -12.25 -9.44
N TRP A 69 -10.67 -13.41 -8.91
CA TRP A 69 -9.53 -13.52 -7.99
C TRP A 69 -8.19 -13.14 -8.64
N PHE A 70 -7.92 -13.64 -9.85
CA PHE A 70 -6.70 -13.28 -10.59
C PHE A 70 -6.66 -11.78 -10.91
N GLY A 71 -7.78 -11.21 -11.35
CA GLY A 71 -7.90 -9.78 -11.62
C GLY A 71 -7.63 -8.92 -10.38
N ALA A 72 -8.19 -9.32 -9.23
CA ALA A 72 -7.95 -8.64 -7.96
C ALA A 72 -6.48 -8.74 -7.49
N CYS A 73 -5.84 -9.89 -7.65
CA CYS A 73 -4.43 -10.06 -7.26
C CYS A 73 -3.50 -9.21 -8.12
N VAL A 74 -3.68 -9.20 -9.44
CA VAL A 74 -2.89 -8.37 -10.35
C VAL A 74 -3.11 -6.89 -10.06
N PHE A 75 -4.36 -6.48 -9.83
CA PHE A 75 -4.69 -5.11 -9.46
C PHE A 75 -3.99 -4.66 -8.18
N LEU A 76 -3.96 -5.48 -7.13
CA LEU A 76 -3.27 -5.13 -5.88
C LEU A 76 -1.76 -4.93 -6.07
N ILE A 77 -1.10 -5.76 -6.89
CA ILE A 77 0.33 -5.61 -7.19
C ILE A 77 0.59 -4.34 -8.01
N VAL A 78 -0.23 -4.07 -9.02
CA VAL A 78 -0.10 -2.86 -9.86
C VAL A 78 -0.39 -1.60 -9.04
N ALA A 79 -1.39 -1.61 -8.16
CA ALA A 79 -1.67 -0.49 -7.27
C ALA A 79 -0.49 -0.20 -6.33
N ALA A 80 0.16 -1.25 -5.81
CA ALA A 80 1.34 -1.12 -4.96
C ALA A 80 2.53 -0.47 -5.68
N THR A 81 2.81 -0.88 -6.92
CA THR A 81 3.88 -0.30 -7.74
C THR A 81 3.56 1.13 -8.17
N VAL A 82 2.32 1.40 -8.56
CA VAL A 82 1.88 2.73 -8.99
C VAL A 82 1.92 3.73 -7.83
N LEU A 83 1.44 3.35 -6.63
CA LEU A 83 1.63 4.16 -5.42
C LEU A 83 3.11 4.46 -5.20
N ARG A 84 4.00 3.45 -5.28
CA ARG A 84 5.44 3.66 -5.13
C ARG A 84 6.01 4.60 -6.20
N SER A 85 5.53 4.52 -7.45
CA SER A 85 5.98 5.35 -8.58
C SER A 85 5.45 6.79 -8.56
N PHE A 86 4.32 7.07 -7.90
CA PHE A 86 3.81 8.44 -7.75
C PHE A 86 4.49 9.23 -6.63
N PHE A 87 5.16 8.53 -5.70
CA PHE A 87 5.85 9.12 -4.55
C PHE A 87 7.39 8.99 -4.62
N LEU A 88 7.92 8.47 -5.74
CA LEU A 88 9.34 8.46 -6.13
C LEU A 88 9.61 9.60 -7.12
#